data_AF-A0A0Q9MUP6-F1
#
_entry.id   AF-A0A0Q9MUP6-F1
#
_cell.length_a   1.000
_cell.length_b   1.000
_cell.length_c   1.000
_cell.angle_alpha   90.00
_cell.angle_beta   90.00
_cell.angle_gamma   90.00
#
_symmetry.space_group_name_H-M   'P 1'
#
loop_
_entity.id
_entity.type
_entity.pdbx_description
1 polymer ?
#
loop_
_entity_poly.entity_id
_entity_poly.type
_entity_poly.pdbx_seq_one_letter_code
_entity_poly.pdbx_strand_id
1 'polypeptide(L)' 'MQRCGFTTPTAPGGRVFARGLRNTVDFTFHPQTGAIFGVDNGRDMLGDDLPPEELNLLQDGKD' A
#
# COMPACT_ATOMS: atom_id res chain seq x y z
N MET A 1 5.76 32.48 3.71
CA MET A 1 4.82 31.35 3.62
C MET A 1 5.64 30.08 3.40
N GLN A 2 6.09 29.44 4.48
CA GLN A 2 6.79 28.16 4.38
C GLN A 2 5.73 27.12 4.01
N ARG A 3 5.76 26.59 2.78
CA ARG A 3 4.96 25.40 2.45
C ARG A 3 5.49 24.28 3.32
N CYS A 4 4.69 23.80 4.28
CA CYS A 4 5.00 22.56 4.98
C CYS A 4 5.01 21.45 3.92
N GLY A 5 6.21 21.03 3.51
CA GLY A 5 6.39 19.87 2.65
C GLY A 5 6.02 18.63 3.44
N PHE A 6 4.95 17.94 3.05
CA PHE A 6 4.64 16.62 3.56
C PHE A 6 5.63 15.62 2.93
N THR A 7 6.77 15.41 3.59
CA THR A 7 7.71 14.35 3.22
C THR A 7 7.27 13.06 3.89
N THR A 8 6.92 12.03 3.12
CA THR A 8 6.67 10.70 3.66
C THR A 8 7.94 10.19 4.35
N PRO A 9 7.91 9.88 5.66
CA PRO A 9 9.08 9.40 6.36
C PRO A 9 9.48 8.00 5.86
N THR A 10 10.77 7.81 5.62
CA THR A 10 11.38 6.52 5.28
C THR A 10 12.50 6.21 6.27
N ALA A 11 12.88 4.94 6.40
CA ALA A 11 14.11 4.59 7.13
C ALA A 11 15.34 5.28 6.49
N PRO A 12 16.43 5.53 7.24
CA PRO A 12 17.67 6.04 6.67
C PRO A 12 18.17 5.16 5.50
N GLY A 13 18.37 5.76 4.33
CA GLY A 13 18.72 5.05 3.09
C GLY A 13 17.54 4.35 2.39
N GLY A 14 16.34 4.39 2.97
CA GLY A 14 15.11 3.89 2.38
C GLY A 14 14.41 4.92 1.50
N ARG A 15 13.62 4.43 0.53
CA ARG A 15 12.75 5.22 -0.33
C ARG A 15 11.32 4.68 -0.30
N VAL A 16 10.38 5.48 -0.77
CA VAL A 16 9.02 5.03 -1.04
C VAL A 16 9.04 4.06 -2.23
N PHE A 17 8.52 2.85 -2.02
CA PHE A 17 8.45 1.82 -3.07
C PHE A 17 7.14 1.90 -3.86
N ALA A 18 6.00 2.00 -3.17
CA ALA A 18 4.68 2.21 -3.76
C ALA A 18 3.89 3.23 -2.91
N ARG A 19 2.90 3.89 -3.52
CA ARG A 19 1.99 4.86 -2.87
C ARG A 19 0.53 4.48 -3.12
N GLY A 20 -0.40 5.36 -2.76
CA GLY A 20 -1.85 5.22 -3.05
C GLY A 20 -2.62 4.10 -2.34
N LEU A 21 -1.93 3.21 -1.63
CA LEU A 21 -2.50 2.09 -0.89
C LEU A 21 -3.60 2.49 0.12
N ARG A 22 -4.73 1.78 0.11
CA ARG A 22 -5.90 2.03 0.96
C ARG A 22 -6.05 0.95 2.01
N ASN A 23 -5.63 1.24 3.24
CA ASN A 23 -5.82 0.33 4.37
C ASN A 23 -5.23 -1.08 4.11
N THR A 24 -4.11 -1.14 3.42
CA THR A 24 -3.37 -2.38 3.18
C THR A 24 -2.72 -2.85 4.46
N VAL A 25 -3.01 -4.08 4.89
CA VAL A 25 -2.53 -4.64 6.16
C VAL A 25 -1.56 -5.77 5.92
N ASP A 26 -1.94 -6.71 5.06
CA ASP A 26 -1.17 -7.92 4.82
C ASP A 26 -0.29 -7.78 3.57
N PHE A 27 0.93 -8.32 3.65
CA PHE A 27 1.89 -8.34 2.55
C PHE A 27 2.53 -9.72 2.40
N THR A 28 2.76 -10.14 1.16
CA THR A 28 3.52 -11.35 0.87
C THR A 28 4.34 -11.23 -0.40
N PHE A 29 5.30 -12.14 -0.55
CA PHE A 29 6.17 -12.25 -1.72
C PHE A 29 5.85 -13.53 -2.47
N HIS A 30 5.68 -13.45 -3.78
CA HIS A 30 5.58 -14.64 -4.60
C HIS A 30 6.95 -15.34 -4.66
N PRO A 31 7.06 -16.61 -4.23
CA PRO A 31 8.34 -17.25 -3.92
C PRO A 31 9.27 -17.44 -5.12
N GLN A 32 8.71 -17.47 -6.34
CA GLN A 32 9.49 -17.67 -7.57
C GLN A 32 9.83 -16.37 -8.30
N THR A 33 8.96 -15.36 -8.21
CA THR A 33 9.06 -14.14 -9.03
C THR A 33 9.51 -12.93 -8.20
N GLY A 34 9.41 -13.00 -6.88
CA GLY A 34 9.66 -11.88 -5.98
C GLY A 34 8.60 -10.78 -6.06
N ALA A 35 7.50 -11.01 -6.79
CA ALA A 35 6.39 -10.05 -6.86
C ALA A 35 5.80 -9.82 -5.47
N ILE A 36 5.53 -8.55 -5.14
CA ILE A 36 4.99 -8.16 -3.84
C ILE A 36 3.49 -7.96 -3.99
N PHE A 37 2.72 -8.61 -3.11
CA PHE A 37 1.28 -8.44 -3.04
C PHE A 37 0.89 -7.80 -1.72
N GLY A 38 -0.07 -6.89 -1.76
CA GLY A 38 -0.72 -6.29 -0.59
C GLY A 38 -2.22 -6.56 -0.61
N VAL A 39 -2.84 -6.75 0.56
CA VAL A 39 -4.29 -6.91 0.69
C VAL A 39 -4.89 -5.73 1.44
N ASP A 40 -5.88 -5.10 0.82
CA ASP A 40 -6.63 -3.98 1.37
C ASP A 40 -7.83 -4.49 2.16
N ASN A 41 -7.85 -4.20 3.45
CA ASN A 41 -8.95 -4.63 4.30
C ASN A 41 -10.14 -3.68 4.17
N GLY A 42 -11.32 -4.28 4.07
CA GLY A 42 -12.59 -3.60 4.18
C GLY A 42 -12.81 -3.07 5.60
N ARG A 43 -13.93 -2.40 5.81
CA ARG A 43 -14.35 -2.03 7.16
C ARG A 43 -15.28 -3.09 7.71
N ASP A 44 -15.00 -3.52 8.94
CA ASP A 44 -15.79 -4.55 9.60
C ASP A 44 -17.27 -4.18 9.68
N MET A 45 -18.14 -5.18 9.51
CA MET A 45 -19.58 -5.12 9.75
C MET A 45 -20.35 -4.06 8.93
N LEU A 46 -19.81 -3.63 7.79
CA LEU A 46 -20.44 -2.65 6.88
C LEU A 46 -21.08 -3.26 5.63
N GLY A 47 -21.03 -4.59 5.49
CA GLY A 47 -21.55 -5.31 4.32
C GLY A 47 -20.65 -5.18 3.09
N ASP A 48 -20.98 -5.91 2.03
CA ASP A 48 -20.14 -6.06 0.83
C ASP A 48 -20.23 -4.88 -0.15
N ASP A 49 -21.01 -3.83 0.18
CA ASP A 49 -21.36 -2.73 -0.71
C ASP A 49 -20.34 -1.55 -0.70
N LEU A 50 -19.28 -1.60 0.11
CA LEU A 50 -18.35 -0.48 0.30
C LEU A 50 -16.90 -0.92 0.33
N PRO A 51 -16.02 -0.11 -0.32
CA PRO A 51 -15.19 -0.57 -1.42
C PRO A 51 -14.58 -1.93 -1.12
N PRO A 52 -14.69 -2.87 -2.07
CA PRO A 52 -14.33 -4.26 -1.84
C PRO A 52 -12.87 -4.38 -1.37
N GLU A 53 -12.59 -5.50 -0.74
CA GLU A 53 -11.22 -5.90 -0.46
C GLU A 53 -10.49 -6.15 -1.78
N GLU A 54 -9.27 -5.64 -1.89
CA GLU A 54 -8.49 -5.69 -3.12
C GLU A 54 -7.16 -6.41 -2.87
N LEU A 55 -6.79 -7.27 -3.82
CA LEU A 55 -5.45 -7.82 -3.90
C LEU A 55 -4.63 -7.00 -4.89
N ASN A 56 -3.65 -6.28 -4.38
CA ASN A 56 -2.84 -5.34 -5.13
C ASN A 56 -1.45 -5.91 -5.44
N LEU A 57 -1.04 -5.89 -6.71
CA LEU A 57 0.34 -6.14 -7.11
C LEU A 57 1.16 -4.86 -6.98
N LEU A 58 2.09 -4.83 -6.03
CA LEU A 58 2.91 -3.66 -5.75
C LEU A 58 4.11 -3.62 -6.68
N GLN A 59 4.35 -2.46 -7.28
CA GLN A 59 5.43 -2.25 -8.24
C GLN A 59 6.22 -0.99 -7.88
N ASP A 60 7.53 -1.03 -8.12
CA ASP A 60 8.43 0.07 -7.79
C ASP A 60 8.02 1.35 -8.53
N GLY A 61 7.84 2.43 -7.76
CA GLY A 61 7.48 3.75 -8.25
C GLY A 61 6.03 3.91 -8.69
N LYS A 62 5.14 2.93 -8.41
CA LYS A 62 3.72 3.05 -8.72
C LYS A 62 2.91 3.65 -7.57
N ASP A 63 1.86 4.37 -7.97
CA ASP A 63 0.81 4.91 -7.10
C ASP A 63 -0.38 3.95 -7.03
#